data_AF-A0A9E5DPV7-F1
#
_entry.id   AF-A0A9E5DPV7-F1
#
_cell.length_a   1.000
_cell.length_b   1.000
_cell.length_c   1.000
_cell.angle_alpha   90.00
_cell.angle_beta   90.00
_cell.angle_gamma   90.00
#
_symmetry.space_group_name_H-M   'P 1'
#
loop_
_entity.id
_entity.type
_entity.pdbx_description
1 polymer ?
#
loop_
_entity_poly.entity_id
_entity_poly.type
_entity_poly.pdbx_seq_one_letter_code
_entity_poly.pdbx_strand_id
1 'polypeptide(L)'
;MASNKSLKPLKVEITGLKMLKLIGCVYYGDPFHSNEEWSVENEIGLLWNRFYKLCEKYGDILQKKIVNDLAYEVHLQPEDYKETGKFYVYVGVEVREIEEMPLEMFCKTFPMTKYAVFTFKGEKMSQGGEHIWNEWLPNSDYHEAHPYMALAYDKDRFFGLDNPESEIDFYVPVKPKY
;
A
#
# COMPACT_ATOMS: atom_id res chain seq x y z
N MET A 1 29.41 16.79 8.07
CA MET A 1 28.30 16.69 7.09
C MET A 1 28.04 15.21 6.86
N ALA A 2 27.04 14.64 7.53
CA ALA A 2 26.66 13.26 7.28
C ALA A 2 26.08 13.21 5.86
N SER A 3 26.65 12.37 4.98
CA SER A 3 26.07 12.16 3.66
C SER A 3 24.65 11.63 3.88
N ASN A 4 23.64 12.40 3.48
CA ASN A 4 22.26 11.96 3.51
C ASN A 4 22.11 10.92 2.39
N LYS A 5 22.60 9.70 2.63
CA LYS A 5 22.40 8.58 1.72
C LYS A 5 20.91 8.26 1.76
N SER A 6 20.28 8.29 0.60
CA SER A 6 18.91 7.83 0.41
C SER A 6 18.75 6.42 0.98
N LEU A 7 17.58 6.17 1.56
CA LEU A 7 17.20 4.84 2.01
C LEU A 7 17.21 3.89 0.80
N LYS A 8 17.97 2.80 0.89
CA LYS A 8 17.99 1.77 -0.14
C LYS A 8 17.12 0.60 0.27
N PRO A 9 16.38 0.00 -0.65
CA PRO A 9 15.62 -1.21 -0.38
C PRO A 9 16.60 -2.37 -0.12
N LEU A 10 16.18 -3.29 0.74
CA LEU A 10 16.88 -4.57 0.95
C LEU A 10 16.84 -5.43 -0.30
N LYS A 11 15.74 -5.34 -1.04
CA LYS A 11 15.47 -6.15 -2.23
C LYS A 11 14.54 -5.40 -3.19
N VAL A 12 14.73 -5.64 -4.48
CA VAL A 12 13.81 -5.21 -5.54
C VAL A 12 13.48 -6.41 -6.42
N GLU A 13 12.19 -6.67 -6.64
CA GLU A 13 11.70 -7.78 -7.47
C GLU A 13 10.64 -7.31 -8.47
N ILE A 14 10.67 -7.87 -9.69
CA ILE A 14 9.61 -7.66 -10.66
C ILE A 14 8.71 -8.90 -10.68
N THR A 15 7.42 -8.69 -10.46
CA THR A 15 6.44 -9.79 -10.49
C THR A 15 6.07 -10.20 -11.91
N GLY A 16 5.43 -11.38 -12.03
CA GLY A 16 4.55 -11.66 -13.16
C GLY A 16 3.32 -10.74 -13.18
N LEU A 17 2.43 -10.94 -14.16
CA LEU A 17 1.13 -10.26 -14.14
C LEU A 17 0.33 -10.70 -12.89
N LYS A 18 -0.05 -9.74 -12.07
CA LYS A 18 -0.87 -9.93 -10.87
C LYS A 18 -2.06 -8.99 -10.91
N MET A 19 -3.20 -9.48 -10.45
CA MET A 19 -4.41 -8.70 -10.25
C MET A 19 -4.74 -8.72 -8.76
N LEU A 20 -4.62 -7.57 -8.09
CA LEU A 20 -5.00 -7.47 -6.68
C LEU A 20 -6.52 -7.33 -6.59
N LYS A 21 -7.15 -8.21 -5.82
CA LYS A 21 -8.55 -8.11 -5.42
C LYS A 21 -8.57 -7.87 -3.92
N LEU A 22 -8.90 -6.65 -3.52
CA LEU A 22 -8.88 -6.26 -2.12
C LEU A 22 -10.30 -6.09 -1.59
N ILE A 23 -10.48 -6.43 -0.31
CA ILE A 23 -11.62 -6.05 0.51
C ILE A 23 -11.15 -5.28 1.74
N GLY A 24 -11.87 -4.22 2.10
CA GLY A 24 -11.42 -3.34 3.16
C GLY A 24 -12.23 -2.05 3.28
N CYS A 25 -11.54 -0.99 3.68
CA CYS A 25 -12.08 0.35 3.90
C CYS A 25 -11.44 1.35 2.93
N VAL A 26 -12.18 2.39 2.57
CA VAL A 26 -11.71 3.45 1.66
C VAL A 26 -11.96 4.83 2.25
N TYR A 27 -11.01 5.73 2.04
CA TYR A 27 -11.08 7.16 2.32
C TYR A 27 -10.74 7.93 1.04
N TYR A 28 -11.40 9.08 0.82
CA TYR A 28 -11.07 10.04 -0.23
C TYR A 28 -10.95 11.43 0.38
N GLY A 29 -9.83 12.11 0.16
CA GLY A 29 -9.60 13.44 0.71
C GLY A 29 -8.12 13.76 0.85
N ASP A 30 -7.83 14.67 1.77
CA ASP A 30 -6.49 14.96 2.25
C ASP A 30 -6.32 14.24 3.60
N PRO A 31 -5.65 13.09 3.65
CA PRO A 31 -5.55 12.32 4.89
C PRO A 31 -4.56 12.90 5.89
N PHE A 32 -4.00 14.09 5.63
CA PHE A 32 -3.05 14.78 6.50
C PHE A 32 -3.58 16.15 6.97
N HIS A 33 -4.86 16.45 6.71
CA HIS A 33 -5.44 17.72 7.12
C HIS A 33 -5.54 17.84 8.66
N SER A 34 -5.66 16.71 9.37
CA SER A 34 -5.78 16.67 10.84
C SER A 34 -4.44 16.47 11.54
N ASN A 35 -3.59 15.58 11.01
CA ASN A 35 -2.34 15.14 11.61
C ASN A 35 -1.32 14.75 10.52
N GLU A 36 -0.04 14.72 10.86
CA GLU A 36 1.06 14.43 9.92
C GLU A 36 1.00 13.02 9.32
N GLU A 37 1.79 12.78 8.26
CA GLU A 37 1.95 11.46 7.66
C GLU A 37 2.39 10.41 8.69
N TRP A 38 1.95 9.16 8.51
CA TRP A 38 2.32 8.03 9.39
C TRP A 38 1.93 8.19 10.87
N SER A 39 0.96 9.05 11.19
CA SER A 39 0.30 9.11 12.49
C SER A 39 -0.89 8.15 12.58
N VAL A 40 -1.07 7.48 13.72
CA VAL A 40 -2.28 6.67 14.00
C VAL A 40 -3.54 7.52 14.21
N GLU A 41 -3.38 8.84 14.36
CA GLU A 41 -4.46 9.79 14.63
C GLU A 41 -4.91 10.53 13.36
N ASN A 42 -4.24 10.33 12.23
CA ASN A 42 -4.70 10.85 10.94
C ASN A 42 -5.76 9.93 10.33
N GLU A 43 -6.30 10.34 9.19
CA GLU A 43 -7.39 9.65 8.52
C GLU A 43 -6.99 8.23 8.07
N ILE A 44 -5.71 7.96 7.80
CA ILE A 44 -5.19 6.62 7.49
C ILE A 44 -5.21 5.73 8.73
N GLY A 45 -4.75 6.24 9.87
CA GLY A 45 -4.79 5.52 11.15
C GLY A 45 -6.22 5.18 11.59
N LEU A 46 -7.16 6.13 11.44
CA LEU A 46 -8.59 5.90 11.68
C LEU A 46 -9.17 4.84 10.73
N LEU A 47 -8.76 4.86 9.46
CA LEU A 47 -9.17 3.87 8.46
C LEU A 47 -8.69 2.45 8.82
N TRP A 48 -7.44 2.30 9.26
CA TRP A 48 -6.88 1.05 9.77
C TRP A 48 -7.65 0.55 11.00
N ASN A 49 -7.90 1.41 12.00
CA ASN A 49 -8.67 1.05 13.20
C ASN A 49 -10.07 0.55 12.82
N ARG A 50 -10.74 1.24 11.89
CA ARG A 50 -12.04 0.81 11.37
C ARG A 50 -11.95 -0.55 10.70
N PHE A 51 -10.95 -0.78 9.85
CA PHE A 51 -10.73 -2.05 9.17
C PHE A 51 -10.49 -3.21 10.15
N TYR A 52 -9.66 -3.03 11.18
CA TYR A 52 -9.41 -4.07 12.19
C TYR A 52 -10.68 -4.46 12.96
N LYS A 53 -11.50 -3.49 13.38
CA LYS A 53 -12.80 -3.78 14.01
C LYS A 53 -13.76 -4.57 13.12
N LEU A 54 -13.72 -4.32 11.81
CA LEU A 54 -14.51 -5.09 10.84
C LEU A 54 -13.94 -6.49 10.64
N CYS A 55 -12.61 -6.66 10.69
CA CYS A 55 -11.97 -7.98 10.68
C CYS A 55 -12.32 -8.81 11.91
N GLU A 56 -12.38 -8.21 13.10
CA GLU A 56 -12.85 -8.88 14.32
C GLU A 56 -14.32 -9.31 14.19
N LYS A 57 -15.17 -8.43 13.65
CA LYS A 57 -16.62 -8.68 13.49
C LYS A 57 -16.94 -9.73 12.42
N TYR A 58 -16.22 -9.73 11.30
CA TYR A 58 -16.52 -10.54 10.12
C TYR A 58 -15.42 -11.58 9.80
N GLY A 59 -14.55 -11.89 10.77
CA GLY A 59 -13.38 -12.75 10.60
C GLY A 59 -13.71 -14.11 9.98
N ASP A 60 -14.79 -14.76 10.41
CA ASP A 60 -15.21 -16.07 9.88
C ASP A 60 -15.54 -16.05 8.38
N ILE A 61 -16.01 -14.91 7.87
CA ILE A 61 -16.31 -14.73 6.44
C ILE A 61 -15.02 -14.45 5.68
N LEU A 62 -14.19 -13.54 6.22
CA LEU A 62 -12.96 -13.10 5.57
C LEU A 62 -11.91 -14.22 5.50
N GLN A 63 -11.69 -14.96 6.59
CA GLN A 63 -10.71 -16.05 6.65
C GLN A 63 -10.94 -17.12 5.60
N LYS A 64 -12.20 -17.33 5.18
CA LYS A 64 -12.51 -18.28 4.12
C LYS A 64 -12.02 -17.83 2.76
N LYS A 65 -11.81 -16.53 2.53
CA LYS A 65 -11.56 -15.92 1.21
C LYS A 65 -10.19 -15.25 1.07
N ILE A 66 -9.52 -14.93 2.19
CA ILE A 66 -8.16 -14.36 2.22
C ILE A 66 -7.16 -15.28 1.53
N VAL A 67 -6.21 -14.70 0.80
CA VAL A 67 -5.22 -15.47 0.00
C VAL A 67 -3.81 -15.48 0.59
N ASN A 68 -3.50 -14.57 1.51
CA ASN A 68 -2.19 -14.44 2.16
C ASN A 68 -2.30 -13.69 3.50
N ASP A 69 -1.22 -13.68 4.26
CA ASP A 69 -1.12 -12.96 5.54
C ASP A 69 -0.68 -11.49 5.38
N LEU A 70 -0.95 -10.89 4.21
CA LEU A 70 -0.64 -9.50 3.92
C LEU A 70 -1.86 -8.60 4.13
N ALA A 71 -1.65 -7.49 4.83
CA ALA A 71 -2.56 -6.36 4.80
C ALA A 71 -1.97 -5.27 3.88
N TYR A 72 -2.83 -4.56 3.16
CA TYR A 72 -2.43 -3.58 2.15
C TYR A 72 -2.95 -2.20 2.52
N GLU A 73 -2.12 -1.17 2.29
CA GLU A 73 -2.52 0.23 2.24
C GLU A 73 -2.20 0.78 0.85
N VAL A 74 -3.22 1.19 0.11
CA VAL A 74 -3.09 1.67 -1.26
C VAL A 74 -3.33 3.16 -1.30
N HIS A 75 -2.36 3.88 -1.86
CA HIS A 75 -2.44 5.30 -2.17
C HIS A 75 -2.73 5.42 -3.67
N LEU A 76 -3.94 5.83 -4.04
CA LEU A 76 -4.39 5.92 -5.43
C LEU A 76 -4.72 7.37 -5.79
N GLN A 77 -4.03 7.88 -6.80
CA GLN A 77 -4.23 9.22 -7.33
C GLN A 77 -5.29 9.20 -8.44
N PRO A 78 -6.43 9.90 -8.27
CA PRO A 78 -7.44 10.04 -9.32
C PRO A 78 -6.99 11.00 -10.43
N GLU A 79 -7.78 11.08 -11.50
CA GLU A 79 -7.49 11.93 -12.67
C GLU A 79 -7.37 13.41 -12.30
N ASP A 80 -8.16 13.89 -11.33
CA ASP A 80 -8.18 15.26 -10.82
C ASP A 80 -7.16 15.53 -9.70
N TYR A 81 -6.28 14.56 -9.37
CA TYR A 81 -5.32 14.69 -8.27
C TYR A 81 -4.43 15.93 -8.41
N LYS A 82 -3.97 16.26 -9.63
CA LYS A 82 -3.12 17.43 -9.87
C LYS A 82 -3.81 18.77 -9.56
N GLU A 83 -5.13 18.80 -9.63
CA GLU A 83 -5.93 20.00 -9.37
C GLU A 83 -6.35 20.07 -7.90
N THR A 84 -6.72 18.94 -7.31
CA THR A 84 -7.33 18.89 -5.97
C THR A 84 -6.33 18.59 -4.85
N GLY A 85 -5.23 17.91 -5.16
CA GLY A 85 -4.33 17.29 -4.18
C GLY A 85 -4.95 16.14 -3.39
N LYS A 86 -6.21 15.76 -3.67
CA LYS A 86 -6.95 14.73 -2.93
C LYS A 86 -6.80 13.38 -3.59
N PHE A 87 -6.64 12.35 -2.78
CA PHE A 87 -6.41 11.00 -3.26
C PHE A 87 -7.20 9.98 -2.45
N TYR A 88 -7.26 8.76 -2.98
CA TYR A 88 -7.87 7.65 -2.26
C TYR A 88 -6.82 6.94 -1.42
N VAL A 89 -7.16 6.68 -0.16
CA VAL A 89 -6.46 5.71 0.68
C VAL A 89 -7.38 4.51 0.84
N TYR A 90 -6.85 3.33 0.58
CA TYR A 90 -7.57 2.07 0.75
C TYR A 90 -6.78 1.16 1.67
N VAL A 91 -7.38 0.62 2.72
CA VAL A 91 -6.75 -0.39 3.59
C VAL A 91 -7.54 -1.68 3.54
N GLY A 92 -6.89 -2.82 3.42
CA GLY A 92 -7.60 -4.09 3.29
C GLY A 92 -6.71 -5.32 3.17
N VAL A 93 -7.33 -6.46 2.87
CA VAL A 93 -6.65 -7.74 2.63
C VAL A 93 -6.98 -8.27 1.25
N GLU A 94 -6.07 -9.07 0.68
CA GLU A 94 -6.28 -9.70 -0.62
C GLU A 94 -7.20 -10.93 -0.49
N VAL A 95 -8.20 -11.02 -1.37
CA VAL A 95 -9.19 -12.10 -1.40
C VAL A 95 -9.29 -12.74 -2.78
N ARG A 96 -9.64 -14.03 -2.83
CA ARG A 96 -9.77 -14.77 -4.09
C ARG A 96 -10.94 -14.27 -4.97
N GLU A 97 -12.00 -13.80 -4.32
CA GLU A 97 -13.29 -13.46 -4.90
C GLU A 97 -13.95 -12.34 -4.06
N ILE A 98 -14.87 -11.57 -4.64
CA ILE A 98 -15.46 -10.35 -4.03
C ILE A 98 -16.97 -10.45 -3.81
N GLU A 99 -17.54 -11.61 -4.07
CA GLU A 99 -18.95 -11.92 -3.91
C GLU A 99 -19.28 -12.18 -2.44
N GLU A 100 -20.50 -11.77 -2.02
CA GLU A 100 -21.05 -11.99 -0.68
C GLU A 100 -20.22 -11.38 0.46
N MET A 101 -19.87 -10.10 0.29
CA MET A 101 -19.02 -9.38 1.24
C MET A 101 -19.83 -8.53 2.23
N PRO A 102 -19.31 -8.29 3.46
CA PRO A 102 -20.00 -7.44 4.43
C PRO A 102 -20.31 -6.05 3.88
N LEU A 103 -21.53 -5.55 4.14
CA LEU A 103 -22.03 -4.26 3.63
C LEU A 103 -21.12 -3.07 3.99
N GLU A 104 -20.47 -3.12 5.14
CA GLU A 104 -19.60 -2.06 5.65
C GLU A 104 -18.19 -2.07 5.03
N MET A 105 -17.91 -3.00 4.10
CA MET A 105 -16.61 -3.16 3.45
C MET A 105 -16.73 -2.94 1.93
N PHE A 106 -15.67 -2.39 1.35
CA PHE A 106 -15.60 -2.05 -0.06
C PHE A 106 -14.68 -3.03 -0.77
N CYS A 107 -15.06 -3.47 -1.97
CA CYS A 107 -14.25 -4.36 -2.79
C CYS A 107 -13.62 -3.59 -3.95
N LYS A 108 -12.34 -3.85 -4.24
CA LYS A 108 -11.64 -3.27 -5.38
C LYS A 108 -10.84 -4.33 -6.11
N THR A 109 -11.13 -4.48 -7.41
CA THR A 109 -10.24 -5.20 -8.32
C THR A 109 -9.36 -4.17 -9.03
N PHE A 110 -8.05 -4.29 -8.83
CA PHE A 110 -7.05 -3.46 -9.51
C PHE A 110 -6.74 -4.04 -10.90
N PRO A 111 -6.30 -3.21 -11.87
CA PRO A 111 -5.90 -3.70 -13.17
C PRO A 111 -4.83 -4.81 -13.07
N MET A 112 -4.91 -5.78 -13.97
CA MET A 112 -3.86 -6.79 -14.09
C MET A 112 -2.58 -6.14 -14.62
N THR A 113 -1.52 -6.14 -13.82
CA THR A 113 -0.25 -5.48 -14.14
C THR A 113 0.94 -6.23 -13.53
N LYS A 114 2.16 -5.91 -13.97
CA LYS A 114 3.37 -6.28 -13.21
C LYS A 114 3.58 -5.25 -12.10
N TYR A 115 4.26 -5.67 -11.04
CA TYR A 115 4.70 -4.80 -9.96
C TYR A 115 6.22 -4.84 -9.83
N ALA A 116 6.82 -3.70 -9.55
CA ALA A 116 8.11 -3.62 -8.90
C ALA A 116 7.86 -3.59 -7.39
N VAL A 117 8.41 -4.56 -6.66
CA VAL A 117 8.25 -4.73 -5.22
C VAL A 117 9.55 -4.37 -4.54
N PHE A 118 9.52 -3.36 -3.66
CA PHE A 118 10.68 -2.88 -2.92
C PHE A 118 10.50 -3.18 -1.44
N THR A 119 11.41 -3.94 -0.84
CA THR A 119 11.37 -4.20 0.61
C THR A 119 12.22 -3.16 1.34
N PHE A 120 11.60 -2.34 2.17
CA PHE A 120 12.28 -1.38 3.05
C PHE A 120 12.19 -1.83 4.50
N LYS A 121 13.24 -1.53 5.28
CA LYS A 121 13.36 -1.92 6.67
C LYS A 121 13.69 -0.75 7.59
N GLY A 122 13.11 -0.79 8.79
CA GLY A 122 13.42 0.07 9.92
C GLY A 122 12.76 1.44 9.87
N GLU A 123 13.13 2.30 10.81
CA GLU A 123 12.43 3.56 11.14
C GLU A 123 12.24 4.54 9.97
N LYS A 124 13.06 4.42 8.91
CA LYS A 124 12.97 5.30 7.73
C LYS A 124 12.16 4.69 6.59
N MET A 125 11.60 3.49 6.74
CA MET A 125 10.89 2.78 5.66
C MET A 125 9.78 3.60 5.00
N SER A 126 9.17 4.53 5.73
CA SER A 126 8.20 5.51 5.21
C SER A 126 8.74 6.36 4.05
N GLN A 127 10.05 6.63 4.02
CA GLN A 127 10.73 7.41 2.98
C GLN A 127 11.05 6.59 1.73
N GLY A 128 10.65 5.31 1.67
CA GLY A 128 10.93 4.42 0.54
C GLY A 128 10.43 4.95 -0.80
N GLY A 129 9.34 5.73 -0.81
CA GLY A 129 8.83 6.39 -2.00
C GLY A 129 9.86 7.33 -2.65
N GLU A 130 10.58 8.13 -1.87
CA GLU A 130 11.57 9.06 -2.44
C GLU A 130 12.62 8.32 -3.26
N HIS A 131 13.13 7.19 -2.77
CA HIS A 131 14.06 6.36 -3.52
C HIS A 131 13.42 5.80 -4.79
N ILE A 132 12.18 5.31 -4.73
CA ILE A 132 11.51 4.72 -5.88
C ILE A 132 11.31 5.75 -7.01
N TRP A 133 10.72 6.91 -6.71
CA TRP A 133 10.38 7.90 -7.75
C TRP A 133 11.56 8.78 -8.18
N ASN A 134 12.50 9.11 -7.28
CA ASN A 134 13.61 10.00 -7.61
C ASN A 134 14.87 9.27 -8.09
N GLU A 135 15.04 7.99 -7.75
CA GLU A 135 16.25 7.23 -8.09
C GLU A 135 15.95 6.01 -8.98
N TRP A 136 15.09 5.10 -8.56
CA TRP A 136 14.91 3.84 -9.27
C TRP A 136 14.11 3.99 -10.58
N LEU A 137 12.92 4.58 -10.54
CA LEU A 137 12.03 4.71 -11.71
C LEU A 137 12.71 5.45 -12.89
N PRO A 138 13.36 6.62 -12.68
CA PRO A 138 14.05 7.34 -13.75
C PRO A 138 15.13 6.50 -14.44
N ASN A 139 15.84 5.66 -13.68
CA ASN A 139 17.00 4.89 -14.13
C ASN A 139 16.68 3.42 -14.49
N SER A 140 15.45 2.96 -14.29
CA SER A 140 15.00 1.59 -14.61
C SER A 140 14.52 1.45 -16.06
N ASP A 141 14.30 0.21 -16.50
CA ASP A 141 13.66 -0.12 -17.78
C ASP A 141 12.12 -0.07 -17.72
N TYR A 142 11.54 0.55 -16.67
CA TYR A 142 10.10 0.56 -16.39
C TYR A 142 9.50 1.96 -16.26
N HIS A 143 8.25 2.12 -16.70
CA HIS A 143 7.37 3.24 -16.35
C HIS A 143 6.30 2.79 -15.37
N GLU A 144 5.73 3.73 -14.62
CA GLU A 144 4.49 3.50 -13.88
C GLU A 144 3.38 3.08 -14.86
N ALA A 145 2.70 1.98 -14.54
CA ALA A 145 1.57 1.49 -15.32
C ALA A 145 0.27 2.19 -14.91
N HIS A 146 0.11 2.46 -13.62
CA HIS A 146 -1.07 3.07 -13.02
C HIS A 146 -0.67 4.02 -11.87
N PRO A 147 -1.44 5.09 -11.61
CA PRO A 147 -1.08 6.11 -10.62
C PRO A 147 -1.49 5.68 -9.21
N TYR A 148 -0.96 4.56 -8.72
CA TYR A 148 -1.12 4.13 -7.34
C TYR A 148 0.11 3.36 -6.85
N MET A 149 0.24 3.25 -5.54
CA MET A 149 1.19 2.35 -4.88
C MET A 149 0.46 1.60 -3.77
N ALA A 150 0.84 0.36 -3.53
CA ALA A 150 0.36 -0.42 -2.39
C ALA A 150 1.51 -0.76 -1.44
N LEU A 151 1.37 -0.39 -0.17
CA LEU A 151 2.23 -0.82 0.92
C LEU A 151 1.66 -2.14 1.44
N ALA A 152 2.47 -3.19 1.45
CA ALA A 152 2.08 -4.50 1.97
C ALA A 152 2.78 -4.76 3.30
N TYR A 153 1.97 -4.98 4.32
CA TYR A 153 2.37 -5.25 5.68
C TYR A 153 2.22 -6.75 5.93
N ASP A 154 3.36 -7.41 6.06
CA ASP A 154 3.46 -8.83 6.35
C ASP A 154 3.40 -9.05 7.86
N LYS A 155 2.48 -9.89 8.32
CA LYS A 155 2.27 -10.17 9.74
C LYS A 155 3.54 -10.63 10.48
N ASP A 156 4.44 -11.33 9.80
CA ASP A 156 5.65 -11.89 10.40
C ASP A 156 6.87 -10.97 10.25
N ARG A 157 6.75 -9.84 9.53
CA ARG A 157 7.85 -8.88 9.33
C ARG A 157 7.53 -7.46 9.75
N PHE A 158 6.25 -7.11 9.93
CA PHE A 158 5.83 -5.77 10.35
C PHE A 158 5.43 -5.77 11.83
N PHE A 159 6.27 -5.15 12.66
CA PHE A 159 6.11 -5.10 14.12
C PHE A 159 5.74 -3.70 14.63
N GLY A 160 5.31 -2.80 13.73
CA GLY A 160 4.99 -1.41 14.02
C GLY A 160 5.95 -0.41 13.38
N LEU A 161 5.52 0.84 13.29
CA LEU A 161 6.21 1.91 12.56
C LEU A 161 7.57 2.28 13.16
N ASP A 162 7.65 2.30 14.48
CA ASP A 162 8.86 2.69 15.21
C ASP A 162 9.81 1.50 15.49
N ASN A 163 9.50 0.32 14.95
CA ASN A 163 10.33 -0.86 15.19
C ASN A 163 11.42 -0.95 14.11
N PRO A 164 12.72 -0.92 14.48
CA PRO A 164 13.82 -0.98 13.52
C PRO A 164 13.90 -2.31 12.75
N GLU A 165 13.25 -3.36 13.28
CA GLU A 165 13.16 -4.67 12.62
C GLU A 165 11.96 -4.80 11.67
N SER A 166 11.03 -3.83 11.68
CA SER A 166 9.89 -3.85 10.77
C SER A 166 10.31 -3.72 9.31
N GLU A 167 9.65 -4.50 8.46
CA GLU A 167 9.75 -4.40 7.00
C GLU A 167 8.40 -4.10 6.37
N ILE A 168 8.41 -3.33 5.27
CA ILE A 168 7.24 -3.06 4.42
C ILE A 168 7.65 -3.26 2.97
N ASP A 169 6.77 -3.91 2.21
CA ASP A 169 6.95 -4.05 0.77
C ASP A 169 6.13 -3.00 0.02
N PHE A 170 6.79 -2.23 -0.84
CA PHE A 170 6.18 -1.19 -1.66
C PHE A 170 5.94 -1.78 -3.06
N TYR A 171 4.67 -1.99 -3.41
CA TYR A 171 4.24 -2.49 -4.71
C TYR A 171 3.91 -1.30 -5.61
N VAL A 172 4.76 -1.07 -6.61
CA VAL A 172 4.53 -0.05 -7.64
C VAL A 172 4.15 -0.73 -8.96
N PRO A 173 2.96 -0.45 -9.52
CA PRO A 173 2.53 -1.03 -10.79
C PRO A 173 3.42 -0.50 -11.92
N VAL A 174 4.03 -1.40 -12.68
CA VAL A 174 5.02 -1.06 -13.71
C VAL A 174 4.74 -1.72 -15.05
N LYS A 175 5.17 -1.06 -16.13
CA LYS A 175 5.22 -1.58 -17.49
C LYS A 175 6.59 -1.30 -18.12
N PRO A 176 7.08 -2.15 -19.05
CA PRO A 176 8.32 -1.87 -19.77
C PRO A 176 8.28 -0.51 -20.48
N LYS A 177 9.45 0.13 -20.62
CA LYS A 177 9.59 1.38 -21.40
C LYS A 177 9.54 1.16 -22.91
N TYR A 178 9.76 -0.06 -23.37
CA TYR A 178 9.95 -0.45 -24.77
C TYR A 178 8.77 -1.24 -25.34
#